data_AF-G1T6W3-F1
#
_entry.id   AF-G1T6W3-F1
#
_cell.length_a   1.000
_cell.length_b   1.000
_cell.length_c   1.000
_cell.angle_alpha   90.00
_cell.angle_beta   90.00
_cell.angle_gamma   90.00
#
_symmetry.space_group_name_H-M   'P 1'
#
loop_
_entity.id
_entity.type
_entity.pdbx_description
1 polymer ?
#
loop_
_entity_poly.entity_id
_entity_poly.type
_entity_poly.pdbx_seq_one_letter_code
_entity_poly.pdbx_strand_id
1 'polypeptide(L)'
;MLRQIIGQAKKHPSLIPLFIFIGAGGTGAALYVMRLALFNPDVSWDRKNNLEPWNKLGPNDQYKFYSVNVDYSKLKKEGLPEAIHTIFHLTRKYFSSKCMQSC
;
A
#
# COMPACT_ATOMS: atom_id res chain seq x y z
N MET A 1 -8.40 -19.38 -31.47
CA MET A 1 -7.16 -19.78 -30.75
C MET A 1 -7.42 -20.83 -29.66
N LEU A 2 -8.24 -20.57 -28.64
CA LEU A 2 -8.51 -21.53 -27.54
C LEU A 2 -9.00 -22.92 -27.99
N ARG A 3 -9.89 -22.99 -28.99
CA ARG A 3 -10.36 -24.29 -29.54
C ARG A 3 -9.23 -25.16 -30.11
N GLN A 4 -8.21 -24.55 -30.70
CA GLN A 4 -7.06 -25.27 -31.24
C GLN A 4 -6.19 -25.83 -30.12
N ILE A 5 -5.97 -25.05 -29.05
CA ILE A 5 -5.20 -25.47 -27.86
C ILE A 5 -5.87 -26.68 -27.18
N ILE A 6 -7.20 -26.63 -27.00
CA ILE A 6 -7.97 -27.74 -26.41
C ILE A 6 -7.88 -28.99 -27.31
N GLY A 7 -7.94 -28.81 -28.63
CA GLY A 7 -7.75 -29.91 -29.59
C GLY A 7 -6.37 -30.55 -29.51
N GLN A 8 -5.31 -29.76 -29.33
CA GLN A 8 -3.95 -30.25 -29.17
C GLN A 8 -3.74 -30.97 -27.83
N ALA A 9 -4.27 -30.41 -26.74
CA ALA A 9 -4.18 -31.01 -25.41
C ALA A 9 -4.86 -32.39 -25.32
N LYS A 10 -5.95 -32.59 -26.07
CA LYS A 10 -6.63 -33.91 -26.17
C LYS A 10 -5.87 -34.93 -27.00
N LYS A 11 -5.12 -34.50 -28.03
CA LYS A 11 -4.31 -35.38 -28.88
C LYS A 11 -3.00 -35.79 -28.20
N HIS A 12 -2.44 -34.90 -27.38
CA HIS A 12 -1.16 -35.10 -26.70
C HIS A 12 -1.28 -34.74 -25.21
N PRO A 13 -1.60 -35.71 -24.34
CA PRO A 13 -1.87 -35.45 -22.92
C PRO A 13 -0.65 -34.94 -22.14
N SER A 14 0.56 -35.15 -22.65
CA SER A 14 1.80 -34.61 -22.07
C SER A 14 1.88 -33.07 -22.10
N LEU A 15 1.12 -32.38 -22.96
CA LEU A 15 1.10 -30.92 -23.02
C LEU A 15 0.16 -30.26 -22.00
N ILE A 16 -0.73 -31.02 -21.35
CA ILE A 16 -1.65 -30.50 -20.33
C ILE A 16 -0.91 -29.79 -19.19
N PRO A 17 0.09 -30.38 -18.52
CA PRO A 17 0.83 -29.70 -17.44
C PRO A 17 1.51 -28.42 -17.92
N LEU A 18 2.04 -28.39 -19.14
CA LEU A 18 2.67 -27.20 -19.72
C LEU A 18 1.66 -26.03 -19.84
N PHE A 19 0.47 -26.30 -20.38
CA PHE A 19 -0.57 -25.27 -20.51
C PHE A 19 -1.09 -24.78 -19.15
N ILE A 20 -1.11 -25.66 -18.13
CA ILE A 20 -1.49 -25.26 -16.78
C ILE A 20 -0.49 -24.26 -16.20
N PHE A 21 0.83 -24.52 -16.29
CA PHE A 21 1.83 -23.58 -15.76
C PHE A 21 1.84 -22.25 -16.51
N ILE A 22 1.72 -22.27 -17.84
CA ILE A 22 1.66 -21.05 -18.65
C ILE A 22 0.39 -20.26 -18.32
N GLY A 23 -0.76 -20.94 -18.25
CA GLY A 23 -2.04 -20.32 -17.93
C GLY A 23 -2.07 -19.74 -16.51
N ALA A 24 -1.57 -20.51 -15.53
CA ALA A 24 -1.46 -20.08 -14.14
C ALA A 24 -0.50 -18.89 -13.98
N GLY A 25 0.66 -18.93 -14.63
CA GLY A 25 1.63 -17.83 -14.61
C GLY A 25 1.07 -16.56 -15.24
N GLY A 26 0.45 -16.66 -16.43
CA GLY A 26 -0.16 -15.51 -17.10
C GLY A 26 -1.33 -14.92 -16.32
N THR A 27 -2.21 -15.77 -15.79
CA THR A 27 -3.34 -15.34 -14.97
C THR A 27 -2.85 -14.71 -13.66
N GLY A 28 -1.86 -15.31 -12.99
CA GLY A 28 -1.27 -14.78 -11.76
C GLY A 28 -0.63 -13.40 -11.97
N ALA A 29 0.12 -13.22 -13.07
CA ALA A 29 0.71 -11.94 -13.43
C ALA A 29 -0.36 -10.86 -13.67
N ALA A 30 -1.40 -11.19 -14.46
CA ALA A 30 -2.50 -10.28 -14.74
C ALA A 30 -3.26 -9.88 -13.46
N LEU A 31 -3.57 -10.85 -12.59
CA LEU A 31 -4.23 -10.60 -11.32
C LEU A 31 -3.38 -9.74 -10.39
N TYR A 32 -2.07 -9.97 -10.32
CA TYR A 32 -1.18 -9.17 -9.49
C TYR A 32 -1.11 -7.72 -9.96
N VAL A 33 -0.99 -7.49 -11.28
CA VAL A 33 -1.00 -6.14 -11.85
C VAL A 33 -2.34 -5.45 -11.61
N MET A 34 -3.47 -6.15 -11.82
CA MET A 34 -4.80 -5.60 -11.54
C MET A 34 -4.95 -5.21 -10.07
N ARG A 35 -4.46 -6.06 -9.15
CA ARG A 35 -4.44 -5.76 -7.72
C ARG A 35 -3.60 -4.53 -7.40
N LEU A 36 -2.40 -4.41 -7.99
CA LEU A 36 -1.54 -3.24 -7.80
C LEU A 36 -2.20 -1.97 -8.33
N ALA A 37 -2.86 -2.04 -9.49
CA ALA A 37 -3.53 -0.88 -10.08
C ALA A 37 -4.68 -0.36 -9.21
N LEU A 38 -5.39 -1.23 -8.49
CA LEU A 38 -6.60 -0.85 -7.73
C LEU A 38 -6.35 -0.58 -6.24
N PHE A 39 -5.40 -1.30 -5.63
CA PHE A 39 -5.20 -1.29 -4.17
C PHE A 39 -3.88 -0.67 -3.73
N ASN A 40 -3.02 -0.23 -4.66
CA ASN A 40 -1.80 0.50 -4.31
C ASN A 40 -2.12 2.01 -4.17
N PRO A 41 -1.81 2.66 -3.04
CA PRO A 41 -2.06 4.08 -2.85
C PRO A 41 -1.26 4.99 -3.79
N ASP A 42 -0.18 4.50 -4.40
CA ASP A 42 0.60 5.25 -5.40
C ASP A 42 -0.14 5.40 -6.73
N VAL A 43 -1.19 4.59 -6.96
CA VAL A 43 -1.99 4.62 -8.19
C VAL A 43 -3.38 5.13 -7.85
N SER A 44 -3.66 6.39 -8.21
CA SER A 44 -4.99 6.98 -8.07
C SER A 44 -5.68 7.10 -9.43
N TRP A 45 -6.88 6.53 -9.52
CA TRP A 45 -7.80 6.75 -10.63
C TRP A 45 -8.73 7.94 -10.39
N ASP A 46 -8.83 8.40 -9.14
CA ASP A 46 -9.63 9.56 -8.75
C ASP A 46 -8.81 10.84 -8.92
N ARG A 47 -9.27 11.72 -9.81
CA ARG A 47 -8.62 13.00 -10.11
C ARG A 47 -9.18 14.18 -9.32
N LYS A 48 -10.32 14.03 -8.62
CA LYS A 48 -11.07 15.18 -8.08
C LYS A 48 -11.28 15.15 -6.58
N ASN A 49 -11.58 13.99 -5.99
CA ASN A 49 -11.95 13.94 -4.56
C ASN A 49 -10.80 13.50 -3.63
N ASN A 50 -9.63 13.17 -4.20
CA ASN A 50 -8.51 12.62 -3.44
C ASN A 50 -7.16 13.05 -4.04
N LEU A 51 -6.82 14.33 -3.90
CA LEU A 51 -5.57 14.91 -4.42
C LEU A 51 -4.32 14.24 -3.81
N GLU A 52 -4.45 13.66 -2.62
CA GLU A 52 -3.37 13.04 -1.86
C GLU A 52 -3.81 11.69 -1.27
N PRO A 53 -3.62 10.58 -2.01
CA PRO A 53 -4.15 9.26 -1.62
C PRO A 53 -3.68 8.75 -0.27
N TRP A 54 -2.48 9.15 0.16
CA TRP A 54 -1.88 8.75 1.43
C TRP A 54 -2.60 9.31 2.67
N ASN A 55 -3.39 10.38 2.54
CA ASN A 55 -4.08 10.98 3.69
C ASN A 55 -5.18 10.09 4.29
N LYS A 56 -5.65 9.08 3.55
CA LYS A 56 -6.65 8.12 4.01
C LYS A 56 -6.05 6.87 4.64
N LEU A 57 -4.74 6.67 4.53
CA LEU A 57 -4.07 5.45 5.02
C LEU A 57 -3.75 5.58 6.51
N GLY A 58 -4.19 4.59 7.28
CA GLY A 58 -3.78 4.37 8.66
C GLY A 58 -2.46 3.62 8.77
N PRO A 59 -1.77 3.67 9.92
CA PRO A 59 -0.56 2.87 10.19
C PRO A 59 -0.78 1.37 10.05
N ASN A 60 -2.02 0.92 10.27
CA ASN A 60 -2.42 -0.48 10.21
C ASN A 60 -2.76 -0.94 8.78
N ASP A 61 -2.86 -0.01 7.83
CA ASP A 61 -3.24 -0.35 6.46
C ASP A 61 -2.05 -0.97 5.73
N GLN A 62 -2.14 -2.29 5.54
CA GLN A 62 -1.15 -3.04 4.81
C GLN A 62 -1.46 -3.03 3.31
N TYR A 63 -0.83 -2.12 2.56
CA TYR A 63 -0.94 -2.12 1.10
C TYR A 63 -0.03 -3.18 0.42
N LYS A 64 0.98 -3.69 1.14
CA LYS A 64 1.86 -4.75 0.62
C LYS A 64 1.14 -6.10 0.64
N PHE A 65 1.21 -6.84 -0.46
CA PHE A 65 0.54 -8.14 -0.59
C PHE A 65 0.99 -9.13 0.50
N TYR A 66 2.25 -9.04 0.93
CA TYR A 66 2.80 -9.85 2.00
C TYR A 66 3.89 -9.10 2.76
N SER A 67 3.95 -9.29 4.08
CA SER A 67 4.98 -8.75 4.95
C SER A 67 5.46 -9.83 5.92
N VAL A 68 6.71 -10.26 5.78
CA VAL A 68 7.28 -11.33 6.61
C VAL A 68 7.54 -10.87 8.04
N ASN A 69 7.97 -9.61 8.20
CA ASN A 69 8.63 -9.15 9.41
C ASN A 69 7.83 -8.09 10.19
N VAL A 70 6.73 -7.59 9.65
CA VAL A 70 5.97 -6.46 10.21
C VAL A 70 4.55 -6.90 10.52
N ASP A 71 4.17 -6.74 11.79
CA ASP A 71 2.80 -6.95 12.26
C ASP A 71 2.08 -5.60 12.33
N TYR A 72 1.30 -5.31 11.30
CA TYR A 72 0.57 -4.06 11.16
C TYR A 72 -0.51 -3.87 12.23
N SER A 73 -0.95 -4.94 12.92
CA SER A 73 -1.93 -4.82 14.01
C SER A 73 -1.38 -4.11 15.25
N LYS A 74 -0.05 -4.07 15.39
CA LYS A 74 0.66 -3.50 16.55
C LYS A 74 1.22 -2.10 16.29
N LEU A 75 1.11 -1.59 15.06
CA LEU A 75 1.63 -0.28 14.71
C LEU A 75 0.70 0.81 15.27
N LYS A 76 1.22 1.60 16.21
CA LYS A 76 0.51 2.80 16.66
C LYS A 76 0.91 3.97 15.77
N LYS A 77 -0.04 4.86 15.46
CA LYS A 77 0.31 6.16 14.90
C LYS A 77 1.12 6.84 15.98
N GLU A 78 2.43 6.98 15.78
CA GLU A 78 3.27 7.75 16.68
C GLU A 78 2.83 9.21 16.53
N GLY A 79 1.79 9.57 17.27
CA GLY A 79 1.54 10.95 17.62
C GLY A 79 2.83 11.42 18.27
N LEU A 80 3.43 12.43 17.64
CA LEU A 80 4.59 13.18 18.09
C LEU A 80 4.77 13.03 19.61
N PRO A 81 5.91 12.51 20.11
CA PRO A 81 6.05 12.20 21.52
C PRO A 81 5.59 13.40 22.33
N GLU A 82 4.72 13.17 23.33
CA GLU A 82 4.17 14.20 24.22
C GLU A 82 5.23 15.22 24.68
N ALA A 83 6.48 14.79 24.77
CA ALA A 83 7.67 15.62 24.97
C ALA A 83 7.82 16.76 23.95
N ILE A 84 7.68 16.54 22.64
CA ILE A 84 7.85 17.61 21.63
C ILE A 84 6.65 18.57 21.65
N HIS A 85 5.43 18.10 21.92
CA HIS A 85 4.28 18.99 22.09
C HIS A 85 4.43 19.86 23.36
N THR A 86 4.95 19.27 24.43
CA THR A 86 5.30 19.97 25.68
C THR A 86 6.45 20.95 25.46
N ILE A 87 7.52 20.56 24.74
CA ILE A 87 8.64 21.44 24.40
C ILE A 87 8.16 22.59 23.53
N PHE A 88 7.32 22.37 22.51
CA PHE A 88 6.77 23.45 21.68
C PHE A 88 5.95 24.44 22.52
N HIS A 89 5.15 23.95 23.47
CA HIS A 89 4.41 24.79 24.40
C HIS A 89 5.32 25.56 25.36
N LEU A 90 6.36 24.93 25.90
CA LEU A 90 7.34 25.56 26.79
C LEU A 90 8.18 26.60 26.05
N THR A 91 8.64 26.31 24.83
CA THR A 91 9.39 27.26 23.99
C THR A 91 8.51 28.44 23.58
N ARG A 92 7.24 28.21 23.23
CA ARG A 92 6.27 29.30 22.96
C ARG A 92 6.00 30.15 24.20
N LYS A 93 5.90 29.53 25.38
CA LYS A 93 5.71 30.24 26.66
C LYS A 93 6.96 31.04 27.06
N TYR A 94 8.15 30.47 26.86
CA TYR A 94 9.43 31.14 27.12
C TYR A 94 9.65 32.34 26.20
N PHE A 95 9.33 32.21 24.90
CA PHE A 95 9.44 33.30 23.95
C PHE A 95 8.43 34.43 24.24
N SER A 96 7.18 34.08 24.59
CA SER A 96 6.17 35.07 25.02
C SER A 96 6.59 35.80 26.30
N SER A 97 7.13 35.07 27.28
CA SER A 97 7.63 35.64 28.54
C SER A 97 8.80 36.61 28.32
N LYS A 98 9.73 36.29 27.39
CA LYS A 98 10.86 37.18 27.07
C LYS A 98 10.46 38.40 26.25
N CYS A 99 9.42 38.29 25.41
CA CYS A 99 8.92 39.44 24.65
C CYS A 99 8.29 40.50 25.58
N MET A 100 7.64 40.08 26.68
CA MET A 100 7.03 41.00 27.67
C MET A 100 8.06 41.72 28.55
N GLN A 101 9.29 41.19 28.68
CA GLN A 101 10.38 41.80 29.45
C GLN A 101 11.26 42.76 28.65
N SER A 102 10.97 42.94 27.34
CA SER A 102 11.72 43.84 26.45
C SER A 102 10.94 45.12 26.07
N CYS A 103 9.83 45.41 26.77
CA CYS A 103 9.14 46.69 26.78
C CYS A 103 9.45 47.46 28.06
#